data_AF-A0A377NDE4-F1
#
_entry.id   AF-A0A377NDE4-F1
#
_cell.length_a   1.000
_cell.length_b   1.000
_cell.length_c   1.000
_cell.angle_alpha   90.00
_cell.angle_beta   90.00
_cell.angle_gamma   90.00
#
_symmetry.space_group_name_H-M   'P 1'
#
loop_
_entity.id
_entity.type
_entity.pdbx_description
1 polymer ?
#
loop_
_entity_poly.entity_id
_entity_poly.type
_entity_poly.pdbx_seq_one_letter_code
_entity_poly.pdbx_strand_id
1 'polypeptide(L)'
;MKNLMIDVLIKLSKVEVEAKELVAQVEAQSLLIAALVLSVGKESQDDISTNIHNAVLAAAKSSDEILQSDVELILSHFDRLLKVTRFVAENAEE
;
A
#
# COMPACT_ATOMS: atom_id res chain seq x y z
N MET A 1 -9.66 13.03 -39.16
CA MET A 1 -9.75 13.75 -37.87
C MET A 1 -10.85 13.23 -36.94
N LYS A 2 -12.05 12.83 -37.41
CA LYS A 2 -13.11 12.26 -36.55
C LYS A 2 -12.70 10.96 -35.82
N ASN A 3 -11.94 10.07 -36.48
CA ASN A 3 -11.52 8.80 -35.85
C ASN A 3 -10.49 9.00 -34.74
N LEU A 4 -9.56 9.96 -34.90
CA LEU A 4 -8.51 10.20 -33.89
C LEU A 4 -9.11 10.64 -32.55
N MET A 5 -10.15 11.47 -32.57
CA MET A 5 -10.80 11.92 -31.34
C MET A 5 -11.53 10.77 -30.63
N ILE A 6 -12.18 9.88 -31.41
CA ILE A 6 -12.84 8.68 -30.89
C ILE A 6 -11.80 7.70 -30.31
N ASP A 7 -10.70 7.48 -31.02
CA ASP A 7 -9.61 6.60 -30.55
C ASP A 7 -8.99 7.11 -29.24
N VAL A 8 -8.81 8.43 -29.11
CA VAL A 8 -8.35 9.06 -27.85
C VAL A 8 -9.37 8.88 -26.73
N LEU A 9 -10.67 9.09 -26.98
CA LEU A 9 -11.71 8.89 -25.97
C LEU A 9 -11.80 7.42 -25.51
N ILE A 10 -11.66 6.46 -26.43
CA ILE A 10 -11.63 5.03 -26.11
C ILE A 10 -10.39 4.71 -25.27
N LYS A 11 -9.23 5.23 -25.64
CA LYS A 11 -7.99 5.02 -24.89
C LYS A 11 -8.07 5.62 -23.48
N LEU A 12 -8.63 6.82 -23.35
CA LEU A 12 -8.83 7.48 -22.07
C LEU A 12 -9.79 6.68 -21.16
N SER A 13 -10.89 6.19 -21.73
CA SER A 13 -11.86 5.36 -21.00
C SER A 13 -11.23 4.07 -20.48
N LYS A 14 -10.36 3.42 -21.27
CA LYS A 14 -9.62 2.23 -20.83
C LYS A 14 -8.67 2.53 -19.68
N VAL A 15 -7.88 3.61 -19.79
CA VAL A 15 -6.97 4.06 -18.73
C VAL A 15 -7.73 4.38 -17.45
N GLU A 16 -8.91 4.98 -17.54
CA GLU A 16 -9.74 5.27 -16.36
C GLU A 16 -10.22 3.98 -15.66
N VAL A 17 -10.63 2.98 -16.42
CA VAL A 17 -11.05 1.68 -15.86
C VAL A 17 -9.87 0.95 -15.23
N GLU A 18 -8.72 0.91 -15.89
CA GLU A 18 -7.49 0.31 -15.35
C GLU A 18 -7.03 1.01 -14.07
N ALA A 19 -7.13 2.35 -14.01
CA ALA A 19 -6.82 3.11 -12.81
C ALA A 19 -7.77 2.79 -11.65
N LYS A 20 -9.08 2.63 -11.91
CA LYS A 20 -10.06 2.23 -10.89
C LYS A 20 -9.77 0.85 -10.33
N GLU A 21 -9.40 -0.10 -11.19
CA GLU A 21 -9.04 -1.45 -10.77
C GLU A 21 -7.78 -1.44 -9.89
N LEU A 22 -6.75 -0.68 -10.27
CA LEU A 22 -5.54 -0.52 -9.46
C LEU A 22 -5.84 0.11 -8.09
N VAL A 23 -6.71 1.13 -8.03
CA VAL A 23 -7.13 1.74 -6.76
C VAL A 23 -7.85 0.71 -5.90
N ALA A 24 -8.82 -0.02 -6.44
CA ALA A 24 -9.57 -1.05 -5.71
C ALA A 24 -8.63 -2.16 -5.19
N GLN A 25 -7.65 -2.57 -5.98
CA GLN A 25 -6.64 -3.55 -5.58
C GLN A 25 -5.80 -3.03 -4.40
N VAL A 26 -5.31 -1.79 -4.47
CA VAL A 26 -4.50 -1.18 -3.39
C VAL A 26 -5.34 -1.03 -2.11
N GLU A 27 -6.60 -0.65 -2.22
CA GLU A 27 -7.52 -0.54 -1.08
C GLU A 27 -7.80 -1.91 -0.44
N ALA A 28 -8.06 -2.94 -1.25
CA ALA A 28 -8.27 -4.31 -0.77
C ALA A 28 -7.03 -4.86 -0.05
N GLN A 29 -5.84 -4.61 -0.58
CA GLN A 29 -4.57 -4.99 0.05
C GLN A 29 -4.36 -4.25 1.37
N SER A 30 -4.67 -2.96 1.42
CA SER A 30 -4.59 -2.14 2.64
C SER A 30 -5.52 -2.68 3.74
N LEU A 31 -6.75 -3.05 3.37
CA LEU A 31 -7.72 -3.66 4.29
C LEU A 31 -7.24 -5.03 4.80
N LEU A 32 -6.66 -5.85 3.93
CA LEU A 32 -6.12 -7.16 4.29
C LEU A 32 -4.98 -7.02 5.31
N ILE A 33 -4.04 -6.10 5.08
CA ILE A 33 -2.95 -5.82 6.02
C ILE A 33 -3.52 -5.37 7.37
N ALA A 34 -4.52 -4.48 7.37
CA ALA A 34 -5.17 -4.04 8.59
C ALA A 34 -5.78 -5.23 9.36
N ALA A 35 -6.53 -6.09 8.68
CA ALA A 35 -7.13 -7.29 9.28
C ALA A 35 -6.08 -8.25 9.84
N LEU A 36 -4.97 -8.47 9.13
CA LEU A 36 -3.86 -9.29 9.61
C LEU A 36 -3.24 -8.69 10.87
N VAL A 37 -2.92 -7.39 10.88
CA VAL A 37 -2.31 -6.71 12.03
C VAL A 37 -3.25 -6.72 13.25
N LEU A 38 -4.55 -6.55 13.06
CA LEU A 38 -5.55 -6.68 14.13
C LEU A 38 -5.60 -8.12 14.69
N SER A 39 -5.45 -9.14 13.83
CA SER A 39 -5.56 -10.54 14.24
C SER A 39 -4.38 -11.05 15.10
N VAL A 40 -3.20 -10.43 15.00
CA VAL A 40 -2.00 -10.89 15.74
C VAL A 40 -2.00 -10.39 17.21
N GLY A 41 -2.96 -9.55 17.60
CA GLY A 41 -3.07 -9.01 18.95
C GLY A 41 -2.11 -7.85 19.23
N LYS A 42 -2.46 -6.97 20.18
CA LYS A 42 -1.79 -5.67 20.41
C LYS A 42 -0.29 -5.80 20.70
N GLU A 43 0.14 -6.82 21.46
CA GLU A 43 1.55 -7.01 21.84
C GLU A 43 2.47 -7.34 20.64
N SER A 44 1.96 -8.04 19.62
CA SER A 44 2.76 -8.45 18.46
C SER A 44 2.76 -7.43 17.31
N GLN A 45 2.00 -6.34 17.41
CA GLN A 45 1.93 -5.34 16.34
C GLN A 45 3.22 -4.52 16.19
N ASP A 46 3.90 -4.22 17.29
CA ASP A 46 5.18 -3.52 17.27
C ASP A 46 6.29 -4.40 16.69
N ASP A 47 6.24 -5.71 16.94
CA ASP A 47 7.14 -6.70 16.36
C ASP A 47 6.95 -6.80 14.84
N ILE A 48 5.70 -6.81 14.35
CA ILE A 48 5.41 -6.82 12.92
C ILE A 48 6.00 -5.59 12.23
N SER A 49 5.80 -4.41 12.81
CA SER A 49 6.33 -3.16 12.25
C SER A 49 7.85 -3.21 12.16
N THR A 50 8.51 -3.63 13.23
CA THR A 50 9.98 -3.72 13.32
C THR A 50 10.53 -4.75 12.33
N ASN A 51 9.89 -5.91 12.23
CA ASN A 51 10.30 -6.99 11.32
C ASN A 51 10.17 -6.57 9.85
N ILE A 52 9.08 -5.90 9.47
CA ILE A 52 8.89 -5.42 8.10
C ILE A 52 9.90 -4.32 7.77
N HIS A 53 10.12 -3.35 8.67
CA HIS A 53 11.16 -2.33 8.49
C HIS A 53 12.54 -2.96 8.23
N ASN A 54 12.94 -3.92 9.08
CA ASN A 54 14.22 -4.59 8.95
C ASN A 54 14.32 -5.38 7.64
N ALA A 55 13.24 -6.07 7.22
CA ALA A 55 13.21 -6.81 5.97
C ALA A 55 13.36 -5.90 4.75
N VAL A 56 12.67 -4.76 4.73
CA VAL A 56 12.76 -3.77 3.64
C VAL A 56 14.17 -3.18 3.58
N LEU A 57 14.75 -2.78 4.72
CA LEU A 57 16.11 -2.26 4.79
C LEU A 57 17.16 -3.31 4.40
N ALA A 58 16.96 -4.58 4.77
CA ALA A 58 17.86 -5.66 4.38
C ALA A 58 17.79 -5.92 2.87
N ALA A 59 16.59 -5.93 2.28
CA ALA A 59 16.40 -6.07 0.85
C ALA A 59 17.06 -4.91 0.08
N ALA A 60 16.85 -3.68 0.53
CA ALA A 60 17.50 -2.50 -0.05
C ALA A 60 19.03 -2.58 -0.01
N LYS A 61 19.60 -3.01 1.12
CA LYS A 61 21.06 -3.20 1.24
C LYS A 61 21.61 -4.33 0.36
N SER A 62 20.76 -5.24 -0.09
CA SER A 62 21.17 -6.40 -0.90
C SER A 62 21.19 -6.13 -2.41
N SER A 63 20.72 -4.95 -2.85
CA SER A 63 20.66 -4.59 -4.27
C SER A 63 21.00 -3.11 -4.48
N ASP A 64 22.02 -2.85 -5.29
CA ASP A 64 22.41 -1.48 -5.69
C ASP A 64 21.39 -0.83 -6.65
N GLU A 65 20.41 -1.60 -7.16
CA GLU A 65 19.35 -1.10 -8.03
C GLU A 65 18.21 -0.43 -7.24
N ILE A 66 18.11 -0.67 -5.93
CA ILE A 66 17.04 -0.12 -5.09
C ILE A 66 17.47 1.25 -4.60
N LEU A 67 16.77 2.30 -5.04
CA LEU A 67 17.05 3.65 -4.59
C LEU A 67 16.55 3.85 -3.16
N GLN A 68 17.35 4.57 -2.37
CA GLN A 68 16.97 4.94 -1.01
C GLN A 68 15.64 5.72 -0.96
N SER A 69 15.33 6.52 -1.98
CA SER A 69 14.06 7.23 -2.10
C SER A 69 12.85 6.29 -2.20
N ASP A 70 13.00 5.15 -2.88
CA ASP A 70 11.93 4.18 -3.06
C ASP A 70 11.67 3.44 -1.75
N VAL A 71 12.73 3.14 -1.01
CA VAL A 71 12.67 2.56 0.35
C VAL A 71 11.92 3.48 1.30
N GLU A 72 12.28 4.77 1.32
CA GLU A 72 11.61 5.77 2.15
C GLU A 72 10.12 5.90 1.80
N LEU A 73 9.78 5.87 0.51
CA LEU A 73 8.40 5.92 0.05
C LEU A 73 7.60 4.70 0.54
N ILE A 74 8.14 3.49 0.39
CA ILE A 74 7.50 2.25 0.83
C ILE A 74 7.25 2.27 2.33
N LEU A 75 8.28 2.61 3.13
CA LEU A 75 8.17 2.64 4.59
C LEU A 75 7.16 3.70 5.06
N SER A 76 7.13 4.87 4.42
CA SER A 76 6.14 5.92 4.70
C SER A 76 4.70 5.45 4.46
N HIS A 77 4.45 4.73 3.36
CA HIS A 77 3.14 4.16 3.08
C HIS A 77 2.75 3.07 4.09
N PHE A 78 3.70 2.20 4.45
CA PHE A 78 3.49 1.15 5.45
C PHE A 78 3.14 1.73 6.82
N ASP A 79 3.88 2.73 7.29
CA ASP A 79 3.61 3.43 8.55
C ASP A 79 2.23 4.08 8.57
N ARG A 80 1.81 4.66 7.45
CA ARG A 80 0.46 5.23 7.31
C ARG A 80 -0.62 4.16 7.47
N LEU A 81 -0.43 2.99 6.87
CA LEU A 81 -1.38 1.87 7.01
C LEU A 81 -1.46 1.35 8.44
N LEU A 82 -0.33 1.22 9.14
CA LEU A 82 -0.31 0.82 10.54
C LEU A 82 -1.04 1.83 11.43
N LYS A 83 -0.80 3.14 11.22
CA LYS A 83 -1.49 4.20 11.98
C LYS A 83 -2.99 4.13 11.81
N VAL A 84 -3.47 3.99 10.58
CA VAL A 84 -4.92 3.85 10.30
C VAL A 84 -5.49 2.60 10.95
N THR A 85 -4.77 1.47 10.86
CA THR A 85 -5.21 0.21 11.46
C THR A 85 -5.34 0.32 12.98
N ARG A 86 -4.34 0.91 13.65
CA ARG A 86 -4.36 1.14 15.11
C ARG A 86 -5.51 2.05 15.52
N PHE A 87 -5.70 3.15 14.79
CA PHE A 87 -6.83 4.05 15.02
C PHE A 87 -8.17 3.31 14.95
N VAL A 88 -8.37 2.48 13.92
CA VAL A 88 -9.60 1.67 13.80
C VAL A 88 -9.71 0.66 14.96
N ALA A 89 -8.61 0.01 15.36
CA ALA A 89 -8.59 -0.92 16.49
C ALA A 89 -9.06 -0.27 17.79
N GLU A 90 -8.51 0.90 18.11
CA GLU A 90 -8.79 1.64 19.34
C GLU A 90 -10.24 2.12 19.40
N ASN A 91 -10.81 2.55 18.26
CA ASN A 91 -12.17 3.08 18.18
C ASN A 91 -13.23 1.99 17.93
N ALA A 92 -12.84 0.75 17.62
CA ALA A 92 -13.78 -0.37 17.46
C ALA A 92 -14.12 -1.05 18.80
N GLU A 93 -13.36 -0.76 19.86
CA GLU A 93 -13.58 -1.28 21.23
C GLU A 93 -14.41 -0.33 22.12
N GLU A 94 -14.80 0.86 21.62
CA GLU A 94 -15.75 1.82 22.24
C GLU A 94 -17.20 1.56 21.81
#